data_AF-A0A2S1X4P3-F1
#
_entry.id   AF-A0A2S1X4P3-F1
#
_cell.length_a   1.000
_cell.length_b   1.000
_cell.length_c   1.000
_cell.angle_alpha   90.00
_cell.angle_beta   90.00
_cell.angle_gamma   90.00
#
_symmetry.space_group_name_H-M   'P 1'
#
loop_
_entity.id
_entity.type
_entity.pdbx_description
1 polymer ?
#
loop_
_entity_poly.entity_id
_entity_poly.type
_entity_poly.pdbx_seq_one_letter_code
_entity_poly.pdbx_strand_id
1 'polypeptide(L)' 'LAGTAISSLEEGILPLNQKALRFHKRVAYHDFQGTSQDLSERERLVRDVGTKNYV' A
#
# COMPACT_ATOMS: atom_id res chain seq x y z
N LEU A 1 -3.00 13.99 -2.86
CA LEU A 1 -2.96 14.51 -1.47
C LEU A 1 -3.51 13.50 -0.48
N ALA A 2 -4.80 13.15 -0.51
CA ALA A 2 -5.37 12.19 0.46
C ALA A 2 -4.68 10.81 0.44
N GLY A 3 -4.38 10.26 -0.73
CA GLY A 3 -3.66 8.98 -0.85
C GLY A 3 -2.28 9.01 -0.19
N THR A 4 -1.47 10.03 -0.51
CA THR A 4 -0.15 10.25 0.09
C THR A 4 -0.21 10.43 1.60
N ALA A 5 -1.18 11.22 2.09
CA ALA A 5 -1.36 11.43 3.53
C ALA A 5 -1.68 10.13 4.25
N ILE A 6 -2.58 9.31 3.70
CA ILE A 6 -2.96 8.03 4.30
C ILE A 6 -1.81 7.01 4.21
N SER A 7 -1.06 6.95 3.10
CA SER A 7 0.10 6.05 2.98
C SER A 7 1.28 6.40 3.89
N SER A 8 1.27 7.59 4.51
CA SER A 8 2.28 8.02 5.47
C SER A 8 1.88 7.76 6.94
N LEU A 9 0.69 7.21 7.19
CA LEU A 9 0.26 6.78 8.54
C LEU A 9 0.67 5.33 8.79
N GLU A 10 1.03 5.00 10.04
CA GLU A 10 1.37 3.63 10.46
C GLU A 10 0.21 2.66 10.21
N GLU A 11 -1.02 3.11 10.44
CA GLU A 11 -2.23 2.31 10.31
C GLU A 11 -2.75 2.21 8.88
N GLY A 12 -2.29 3.10 7.99
CA GLY A 12 -2.80 3.23 6.63
C GLY A 12 -4.32 3.47 6.58
N ILE A 13 -5.01 2.73 5.70
CA ILE A 13 -6.47 2.83 5.52
C ILE A 13 -7.21 2.04 6.61
N LEU A 14 -7.86 2.73 7.54
CA LEU A 14 -8.73 2.13 8.55
C LEU A 14 -10.17 1.88 8.03
N PRO A 15 -10.83 0.77 8.41
CA PRO A 15 -12.18 0.40 7.95
C PRO A 15 -13.30 1.17 8.68
N LEU A 16 -13.23 2.51 8.70
CA LEU A 16 -14.13 3.36 9.49
C LEU A 16 -15.41 3.81 8.76
N ASN A 17 -15.52 3.52 7.47
CA ASN A 17 -16.69 3.89 6.67
C ASN A 17 -16.91 2.93 5.48
N GLN A 18 -18.09 3.03 4.86
CA GLN A 18 -18.51 2.19 3.72
C GLN A 18 -17.49 2.22 2.56
N LYS A 19 -16.87 3.36 2.28
CA LYS A 19 -15.89 3.49 1.20
C LYS A 19 -14.59 2.77 1.57
N ALA A 20 -14.09 2.97 2.79
CA ALA A 20 -12.89 2.31 3.29
C ALA A 20 -13.04 0.79 3.37
N LEU A 21 -14.24 0.29 3.71
CA LEU A 21 -14.53 -1.15 3.75
C LEU A 21 -14.32 -1.85 2.40
N ARG A 22 -14.46 -1.14 1.26
CA ARG A 22 -14.15 -1.71 -0.06
C ARG A 22 -12.70 -2.19 -0.20
N PHE A 23 -11.80 -1.60 0.58
CA PHE A 23 -10.36 -1.85 0.56
C PHE A 23 -9.89 -2.78 1.69
N HIS A 24 -10.78 -3.12 2.64
CA HIS A 24 -10.42 -3.90 3.82
C HIS A 24 -9.82 -5.26 3.43
N LYS A 25 -8.58 -5.53 3.87
CA LYS A 25 -7.79 -6.72 3.54
C LYS A 25 -7.54 -6.95 2.04
N ARG A 26 -7.69 -5.92 1.19
CA ARG A 26 -7.52 -6.00 -0.28
C ARG A 26 -6.43 -5.08 -0.84
N VAL A 27 -5.79 -4.29 0.01
CA VAL A 27 -4.68 -3.38 -0.35
C VAL A 27 -3.37 -3.92 0.20
N ALA A 28 -2.33 -3.93 -0.64
CA ALA A 28 -0.96 -4.23 -0.24
C ALA A 28 -0.21 -2.95 0.16
N TYR A 29 0.75 -3.09 1.05
CA TYR A 29 1.63 -2.02 1.51
C TYR A 29 3.07 -2.38 1.19
N HIS A 30 3.86 -1.37 0.85
CA HIS A 30 5.29 -1.47 0.61
C HIS A 30 5.94 -0.24 1.24
N ASP A 31 7.00 -0.45 2.01
CA ASP A 31 7.69 0.63 2.70
C ASP A 31 8.45 1.52 1.70
N PHE A 32 8.45 2.82 1.94
CA PHE A 32 9.16 3.77 1.10
C PHE A 32 10.68 3.65 1.29
N GLN A 33 11.43 3.38 0.22
CA GLN A 33 12.88 3.16 0.26
C GLN A 33 13.72 4.35 -0.23
N GLY A 34 13.12 5.51 -0.44
CA GLY A 34 13.80 6.71 -0.93
C GLY A 34 13.79 6.85 -2.45
N THR A 35 14.69 7.66 -2.99
CA THR A 35 14.74 8.01 -4.43
C THR A 35 15.74 7.18 -5.25
N SER A 36 16.44 6.23 -4.62
CA SER A 36 17.47 5.41 -5.28
C SER A 36 16.86 4.37 -6.23
N GLN A 37 17.46 4.19 -7.41
CA GLN A 37 17.03 3.20 -8.42
C GLN A 37 17.57 1.80 -8.09
N ASP A 38 17.24 1.27 -6.90
CA ASP A 38 17.57 -0.11 -6.54
C ASP A 38 16.68 -1.10 -7.31
N LEU A 39 17.24 -1.76 -8.31
CA LEU A 39 16.50 -2.72 -9.14
C LEU A 39 15.99 -3.94 -8.34
N SER A 40 16.60 -4.26 -7.19
CA SER A 40 16.14 -5.34 -6.32
C SER A 40 14.81 -5.01 -5.61
N GLU A 41 14.41 -3.73 -5.60
CA GLU A 41 13.09 -3.32 -5.10
C GLU A 41 11.96 -3.99 -5.86
N ARG A 42 12.13 -4.28 -7.16
CA ARG A 42 11.11 -4.93 -7.99
C ARG A 42 10.65 -6.27 -7.43
N GLU A 43 11.58 -7.09 -6.96
CA GLU A 43 11.28 -8.40 -6.38
C GLU A 43 10.52 -8.27 -5.05
N ARG A 44 10.89 -7.26 -4.24
CA ARG A 44 10.19 -6.93 -2.99
C ARG A 44 8.78 -6.41 -3.26
N LEU A 45 8.61 -5.52 -4.23
CA LEU A 45 7.31 -5.02 -4.66
C LEU A 45 6.38 -6.16 -5.10
N VAL A 46 6.87 -7.09 -5.93
CA VAL A 46 6.08 -8.26 -6.36
C VAL A 46 5.64 -9.09 -5.15
N ARG A 47 6.55 -9.35 -4.21
CA ARG A 47 6.25 -10.08 -2.97
C ARG A 47 5.21 -9.37 -2.11
N ASP A 48 5.34 -8.07 -1.94
CA ASP A 48 4.52 -7.29 -1.01
C ASP A 48 3.09 -7.08 -1.59
N VAL A 49 2.97 -6.92 -2.92
CA VAL A 49 1.69 -7.00 -3.64
C VAL A 49 1.04 -8.38 -3.47
N GLY A 50 1.82 -9.44 -3.70
CA GLY A 50 1.34 -10.81 -3.60
C GLY A 50 0.12 -11.05 -4.48
N THR A 51 -0.98 -11.52 -3.89
CA THR A 51 -2.25 -11.77 -4.58
C THR A 51 -3.29 -10.67 -4.36
N LYS A 52 -2.94 -9.58 -3.66
CA LYS A 52 -3.89 -8.51 -3.35
C LYS A 52 -4.17 -7.70 -4.61
N ASN A 53 -5.43 -7.67 -5.01
CA ASN A 53 -5.90 -6.83 -6.10
C ASN A 53 -7.19 -6.11 -5.66
N TYR A 54 -7.08 -4.80 -5.50
CA TYR A 54 -8.23 -3.96 -5.15
C TYR A 54 -9.08 -3.60 -6.37
N VAL A 55 -8.46 -3.56 -7.56
CA VAL A 55 -9.13 -3.19 -8.83
C VAL A 55 -10.29 -4.14 -9.12
#